data_AF-A0A349HIN8-F1
#
_entry.id   AF-A0A349HIN8-F1
#
_cell.length_a   1.000
_cell.length_b   1.000
_cell.length_c   1.000
_cell.angle_alpha   90.00
_cell.angle_beta   90.00
_cell.angle_gamma   90.00
#
_symmetry.space_group_name_H-M   'P 1'
#
loop_
_entity.id
_entity.type
_entity.pdbx_description
1 polymer ?
#
loop_
_entity_poly.entity_id
_entity_poly.type
_entity_poly.pdbx_seq_one_letter_code
_entity_poly.pdbx_strand_id
1 'polypeptide(L)'
;MSESNKEYSYSPFMFRLYHIFKYSPSKFTVLLGFLVVQIFISPIAGKSLFLQQVFYFYTYLVLLSAVSAITVNKARLYAYFGLYGISLVSSIVFFKTRSMLWLAGSEAADMLMLLIAIWGIQRFMWRQKRVTRDLISGAICIYMLAGLAWADAYSLCEILKEGSFSGIDVFDNIFAVRGALTYFSYVTMLTVGYGDVLPVSFMARSLSILQGLFGQMYLAVFIAGILGAFLSQQQLEYAENGEDAPDESKEDEGP
;
A
#
# COMPACT_ATOMS: atom_id res chain seq x y z
N MET A 1 -47.17 10.92 -23.51
CA MET A 1 -47.59 9.78 -22.68
C MET A 1 -46.38 8.85 -22.55
N SER A 2 -45.46 9.21 -21.64
CA SER A 2 -45.17 8.50 -20.38
C SER A 2 -44.22 7.30 -20.58
N GLU A 3 -42.92 7.56 -20.73
CA GLU A 3 -41.89 6.56 -20.40
C GLU A 3 -41.62 6.60 -18.89
N SER A 4 -41.82 5.45 -18.25
CA SER A 4 -41.69 5.27 -16.82
C SER A 4 -40.22 5.42 -16.38
N ASN A 5 -39.98 6.39 -15.51
CA ASN A 5 -38.74 6.55 -14.78
C ASN A 5 -38.60 5.40 -13.78
N LYS A 6 -37.74 4.41 -14.05
CA LYS A 6 -37.38 3.37 -13.08
C LYS A 6 -36.39 3.98 -12.08
N GLU A 7 -36.90 4.43 -10.94
CA GLU A 7 -36.09 4.69 -9.76
C GLU A 7 -35.42 3.38 -9.31
N TYR A 8 -34.12 3.29 -9.54
CA TYR A 8 -33.30 2.24 -8.95
C TYR A 8 -33.18 2.52 -7.45
N SER A 9 -33.92 1.75 -6.65
CA SER A 9 -33.79 1.70 -5.20
C SER A 9 -32.41 1.14 -4.84
N TYR A 10 -31.44 2.02 -4.62
CA TYR A 10 -30.13 1.66 -4.12
C TYR A 10 -30.25 1.29 -2.63
N SER A 11 -29.78 0.09 -2.27
CA SER A 11 -29.78 -0.37 -0.87
C SER A 11 -29.06 0.63 0.06
N PRO A 12 -29.55 0.84 1.30
CA PRO A 12 -29.00 1.85 2.23
C PRO A 12 -27.52 1.64 2.60
N PHE A 13 -26.98 0.42 2.41
CA PHE A 13 -25.55 0.13 2.58
C PHE A 13 -24.68 0.79 1.51
N MET A 14 -25.09 0.73 0.24
CA MET A 14 -24.35 1.39 -0.86
C MET A 14 -24.36 2.91 -0.72
N PHE A 15 -25.44 3.50 -0.19
CA PHE A 15 -25.52 4.95 0.04
C PHE A 15 -24.58 5.40 1.17
N ARG A 16 -24.46 4.59 2.23
CA ARG A 16 -23.52 4.87 3.34
C ARG A 16 -22.06 4.77 2.89
N LEU A 17 -21.74 3.79 2.04
CA LEU A 17 -20.42 3.67 1.44
C LEU A 17 -20.13 4.87 0.51
N TYR A 18 -21.08 5.24 -0.36
CA TYR A 18 -20.96 6.40 -1.25
C TYR A 18 -20.73 7.70 -0.48
N HIS A 19 -21.36 7.91 0.69
CA HIS A 19 -21.17 9.12 1.49
C HIS A 19 -19.83 9.16 2.23
N ILE A 20 -19.30 8.01 2.67
CA ILE A 20 -17.92 7.90 3.21
C ILE A 20 -16.89 8.18 2.10
N PHE A 21 -17.17 7.76 0.86
CA PHE A 21 -16.31 8.03 -0.30
C PHE A 21 -16.46 9.45 -0.89
N LYS A 22 -17.60 10.11 -0.70
CA LYS A 22 -17.87 11.47 -1.21
C LYS A 22 -17.26 12.59 -0.37
N TYR A 23 -17.00 12.32 0.92
CA TYR A 23 -16.27 13.20 1.84
C TYR A 23 -14.89 12.68 2.23
N SER A 24 -14.42 11.59 1.60
CA SER A 24 -13.08 11.07 1.87
C SER A 24 -12.03 12.04 1.34
N PRO A 25 -10.93 12.27 2.09
CA PRO A 25 -9.69 12.74 1.48
C PRO A 25 -9.32 11.75 0.36
N SER A 26 -8.60 12.22 -0.66
CA SER A 26 -8.27 11.47 -1.88
C SER A 26 -8.06 9.97 -1.72
N LYS A 27 -8.36 9.19 -2.77
CA LYS A 27 -8.27 7.72 -2.78
C LYS A 27 -6.97 7.16 -2.15
N PHE A 28 -5.85 7.88 -2.30
CA PHE A 28 -4.58 7.56 -1.69
C PHE A 28 -4.54 7.75 -0.17
N THR A 29 -5.24 8.76 0.36
CA THR A 29 -5.35 8.99 1.81
C THR A 29 -6.13 7.87 2.50
N VAL A 30 -7.19 7.35 1.87
CA VAL A 30 -7.91 6.18 2.38
C VAL A 30 -7.00 4.96 2.43
N LEU A 31 -6.29 4.68 1.33
CA LEU A 31 -5.31 3.59 1.26
C LEU A 31 -4.19 3.75 2.30
N LEU A 32 -3.68 4.97 2.46
CA LEU A 32 -2.67 5.29 3.47
C LEU A 32 -3.17 4.97 4.87
N GLY A 33 -4.42 5.32 5.18
CA GLY A 33 -5.07 4.96 6.45
C GLY A 33 -5.06 3.46 6.70
N PHE A 34 -5.47 2.65 5.71
CA PHE A 34 -5.43 1.19 5.82
C PHE A 34 -3.99 0.67 6.02
N LEU A 35 -3.01 1.21 5.30
CA LEU A 35 -1.61 0.79 5.41
C LEU A 35 -1.00 1.13 6.78
N VAL A 36 -1.26 2.34 7.30
CA VAL A 36 -0.78 2.76 8.62
C VAL A 36 -1.37 1.85 9.69
N VAL A 37 -2.67 1.59 9.63
CA VAL A 37 -3.35 0.67 10.56
C VAL A 37 -2.74 -0.73 10.49
N GLN A 38 -2.44 -1.26 9.30
CA GLN A 38 -1.81 -2.57 9.18
C GLN A 38 -0.43 -2.63 9.87
N ILE A 39 0.42 -1.63 9.67
CA ILE A 39 1.78 -1.61 10.23
C ILE A 39 1.75 -1.47 11.75
N PHE A 40 0.98 -0.52 12.27
CA PHE A 40 1.03 -0.20 13.70
C PHE A 40 0.27 -1.20 14.57
N ILE A 41 -0.73 -1.88 14.02
CA ILE A 41 -1.52 -2.83 14.81
C ILE A 41 -0.97 -4.27 14.71
N SER A 42 -0.15 -4.59 13.69
CA SER A 42 0.49 -5.91 13.59
C SER A 42 1.29 -6.32 14.86
N PRO A 43 2.12 -5.46 15.48
CA PRO A 43 2.82 -5.78 16.73
C PRO A 43 1.87 -6.02 17.92
N ILE A 44 0.70 -5.38 17.93
CA ILE A 44 -0.30 -5.49 19.01
C ILE A 44 -0.94 -6.88 19.04
N ALA A 45 -0.90 -7.63 17.93
CA ALA A 45 -1.41 -9.00 17.87
C ALA A 45 -0.73 -9.93 18.90
N GLY A 46 0.54 -9.65 19.22
CA GLY A 46 1.35 -10.47 20.13
C GLY A 46 1.29 -11.95 19.75
N LYS A 47 1.06 -12.82 20.75
CA LYS A 47 0.89 -14.28 20.57
C LYS A 47 -0.56 -14.71 20.37
N SER A 48 -1.51 -13.78 20.25
CA SER A 48 -2.93 -14.13 20.12
C SER A 48 -3.25 -14.63 18.71
N LEU A 49 -3.57 -15.92 18.60
CA LEU A 49 -3.95 -16.56 17.33
C LEU A 49 -5.10 -15.82 16.62
N PHE A 50 -6.10 -15.37 17.39
CA PHE A 50 -7.27 -14.67 16.85
C PHE A 50 -6.88 -13.34 16.22
N LEU A 51 -6.08 -12.52 16.92
CA LEU A 51 -5.65 -11.23 16.39
C LEU A 51 -4.77 -11.40 15.14
N GLN A 52 -3.86 -12.36 15.14
CA GLN A 52 -3.01 -12.63 13.98
C GLN A 52 -3.84 -13.08 12.75
N GLN A 53 -4.89 -13.87 12.94
CA GLN A 53 -5.84 -14.20 11.86
C GLN A 53 -6.59 -12.97 11.36
N VAL A 54 -7.05 -12.10 12.27
CA VAL A 54 -7.70 -10.84 11.90
C VAL A 54 -6.77 -9.98 11.05
N PHE A 55 -5.48 -9.85 11.40
CA PHE A 55 -4.51 -9.08 10.60
C PHE A 55 -4.16 -9.74 9.26
N TYR A 56 -4.13 -11.06 9.22
CA TYR A 56 -3.98 -11.79 7.96
C TYR A 56 -5.13 -11.45 7.00
N PHE A 57 -6.38 -11.47 7.49
CA PHE A 57 -7.53 -11.10 6.68
C PHE A 57 -7.64 -9.59 6.42
N TYR A 58 -7.06 -8.76 7.29
CA TYR A 58 -7.01 -7.31 7.09
C TYR A 58 -6.24 -6.92 5.82
N THR A 59 -5.20 -7.67 5.44
CA THR A 59 -4.46 -7.44 4.19
C THR A 59 -5.39 -7.42 2.97
N TYR A 60 -6.47 -8.20 2.96
CA TYR A 60 -7.46 -8.16 1.88
C TYR A 60 -8.19 -6.82 1.79
N LEU A 61 -8.43 -6.14 2.91
CA LEU A 61 -8.99 -4.78 2.90
C LEU A 61 -7.99 -3.78 2.30
N VAL A 62 -6.70 -3.94 2.60
CA VAL A 62 -5.63 -3.14 1.98
C VAL A 62 -5.63 -3.35 0.46
N LEU A 63 -5.71 -4.60 -0.01
CA LEU A 63 -5.77 -4.93 -1.44
C LEU A 63 -7.00 -4.33 -2.14
N LEU A 64 -8.19 -4.41 -1.51
CA LEU A 64 -9.40 -3.78 -2.03
C LEU A 64 -9.29 -2.24 -2.08
N SER A 65 -8.69 -1.64 -1.05
CA SER A 65 -8.42 -0.20 -1.05
C SER A 65 -7.43 0.17 -2.16
N ALA A 66 -6.40 -0.65 -2.39
CA ALA A 66 -5.37 -0.40 -3.38
C ALA A 66 -5.92 -0.40 -4.81
N VAL A 67 -6.80 -1.34 -5.16
CA VAL A 67 -7.42 -1.36 -6.50
C VAL A 67 -8.32 -0.14 -6.74
N SER A 68 -9.04 0.30 -5.70
CA SER A 68 -9.93 1.47 -5.79
C SER A 68 -9.17 2.75 -6.15
N ALA A 69 -7.90 2.85 -5.76
CA ALA A 69 -7.03 3.98 -6.07
C ALA A 69 -6.58 4.02 -7.55
N ILE A 70 -6.64 2.90 -8.27
CA ILE A 70 -5.96 2.73 -9.55
C ILE A 70 -6.94 2.60 -10.72
N THR A 71 -8.00 1.81 -10.55
CA THR A 71 -8.80 1.36 -11.70
C THR A 71 -9.91 2.33 -12.06
N VAL A 72 -9.84 2.87 -13.28
CA VAL A 72 -10.95 3.58 -13.94
C VAL A 72 -11.65 2.68 -14.97
N ASN A 73 -10.96 1.65 -15.47
CA ASN A 73 -11.47 0.73 -16.48
C ASN A 73 -12.03 -0.57 -15.87
N LYS A 74 -13.29 -0.89 -16.21
CA LYS A 74 -14.01 -2.08 -15.74
C LYS A 74 -13.29 -3.40 -16.05
N ALA A 75 -12.63 -3.52 -17.20
CA ALA A 75 -11.93 -4.76 -17.57
C ALA A 75 -10.75 -5.08 -16.63
N ARG A 76 -9.95 -4.07 -16.27
CA ARG A 76 -8.83 -4.24 -15.31
C ARG A 76 -9.32 -4.50 -13.90
N LEU A 77 -10.46 -3.89 -13.53
CA LEU A 77 -11.10 -4.12 -12.24
C LEU A 77 -11.58 -5.58 -12.11
N TYR A 78 -12.24 -6.14 -13.13
CA TYR A 78 -12.65 -7.55 -13.11
C TYR A 78 -11.46 -8.52 -13.05
N ALA A 79 -10.38 -8.24 -13.78
CA ALA A 79 -9.17 -9.04 -13.69
C ALA A 79 -8.57 -9.04 -12.27
N TYR A 80 -8.53 -7.87 -11.61
CA TYR A 80 -8.07 -7.75 -10.23
C TYR A 80 -8.98 -8.50 -9.25
N PHE A 81 -10.30 -8.40 -9.40
CA PHE A 81 -11.24 -9.18 -8.58
C PHE A 81 -11.12 -10.70 -8.82
N GLY A 82 -10.80 -11.11 -10.04
CA GLY A 82 -10.47 -12.50 -10.33
C GLY A 82 -9.24 -12.97 -9.53
N LEU A 83 -8.16 -12.19 -9.54
CA LEU A 83 -6.95 -12.50 -8.79
C LEU A 83 -7.18 -12.43 -7.27
N TYR A 84 -7.95 -11.46 -6.79
CA TYR A 84 -8.40 -11.35 -5.40
C TYR A 84 -9.18 -12.61 -4.97
N GLY A 85 -10.10 -13.08 -5.82
CA GLY A 85 -10.87 -14.30 -5.57
C GLY A 85 -9.97 -15.53 -5.50
N ILE A 86 -8.98 -15.64 -6.40
CA ILE A 86 -7.99 -16.73 -6.40
C ILE A 86 -7.17 -16.72 -5.11
N SER A 87 -6.66 -15.55 -4.69
CA SER A 87 -5.92 -15.41 -3.43
C SER A 87 -6.80 -15.84 -2.25
N LEU A 88 -7.98 -15.25 -2.11
CA LEU A 88 -8.88 -15.49 -0.98
C LEU A 88 -9.30 -16.97 -0.90
N VAL A 89 -9.65 -17.59 -2.04
CA VAL A 89 -10.00 -19.02 -2.09
C VAL A 89 -8.79 -19.87 -1.70
N SER A 90 -7.60 -19.55 -2.19
CA SER A 90 -6.37 -20.27 -1.83
C SER A 90 -6.12 -20.21 -0.32
N SER A 91 -6.31 -19.05 0.29
CA SER A 91 -6.19 -18.86 1.74
C SER A 91 -7.23 -19.66 2.51
N ILE A 92 -8.50 -19.63 2.11
CA ILE A 92 -9.57 -20.42 2.76
C ILE A 92 -9.30 -21.92 2.64
N VAL A 93 -8.84 -22.38 1.48
CA VAL A 93 -8.48 -23.79 1.26
C VAL A 93 -7.26 -24.18 2.09
N PHE A 94 -6.28 -23.29 2.26
CA PHE A 94 -5.16 -23.48 3.18
C PHE A 94 -5.65 -23.71 4.62
N PHE A 95 -6.62 -22.95 5.12
CA PHE A 95 -7.17 -23.17 6.47
C PHE A 95 -7.76 -24.58 6.65
N LYS A 96 -8.41 -25.11 5.60
CA LYS A 96 -9.04 -26.44 5.63
C LYS A 96 -8.03 -27.58 5.45
N THR A 97 -7.08 -27.41 4.55
CA THR A 97 -6.16 -28.48 4.11
C THR A 97 -4.80 -28.45 4.81
N ARG A 98 -4.41 -27.31 5.39
CA ARG A 98 -3.09 -27.03 5.96
C ARG A 98 -1.91 -27.28 5.00
N SER A 99 -2.18 -27.31 3.70
CA SER A 99 -1.15 -27.54 2.68
C SER A 99 -0.42 -26.24 2.33
N MET A 100 0.91 -26.26 2.44
CA MET A 100 1.79 -25.11 2.17
C MET A 100 1.72 -24.63 0.71
N LEU A 101 1.27 -25.48 -0.23
CA LEU A 101 1.07 -25.09 -1.62
C LEU A 101 -0.05 -24.05 -1.78
N TRP A 102 -1.14 -24.19 -1.03
CA TRP A 102 -2.25 -23.22 -1.06
C TRP A 102 -1.87 -21.91 -0.40
N LEU A 103 -1.05 -21.98 0.66
CA LEU A 103 -0.46 -20.79 1.26
C LEU A 103 0.42 -20.08 0.22
N ALA A 104 1.41 -20.77 -0.36
CA ALA A 104 2.27 -20.19 -1.39
C ALA A 104 1.47 -19.60 -2.58
N GLY A 105 0.37 -20.25 -2.96
CA GLY A 105 -0.56 -19.73 -3.98
C GLY A 105 -1.21 -18.41 -3.58
N SER A 106 -1.69 -18.29 -2.34
CA SER A 106 -2.22 -17.03 -1.80
C SER A 106 -1.15 -15.94 -1.72
N GLU A 107 0.03 -16.27 -1.20
CA GLU A 107 1.16 -15.34 -1.07
C GLU A 107 1.61 -14.78 -2.41
N ALA A 108 1.74 -15.65 -3.42
CA ALA A 108 2.13 -15.24 -4.76
C ALA A 108 1.06 -14.37 -5.44
N ALA A 109 -0.22 -14.69 -5.21
CA ALA A 109 -1.32 -13.89 -5.75
C ALA A 109 -1.40 -12.51 -5.07
N ASP A 110 -1.24 -12.43 -3.75
CA ASP A 110 -1.19 -11.18 -2.99
C ASP A 110 -0.01 -10.31 -3.42
N MET A 111 1.18 -10.90 -3.53
CA MET A 111 2.38 -10.23 -4.04
C MET A 111 2.13 -9.66 -5.45
N LEU A 112 1.54 -10.43 -6.36
CA LEU A 112 1.24 -9.97 -7.71
C LEU A 112 0.22 -8.81 -7.71
N MET A 113 -0.79 -8.87 -6.84
CA MET A 113 -1.78 -7.79 -6.69
C MET A 113 -1.14 -6.51 -6.15
N LEU A 114 -0.21 -6.61 -5.21
CA LEU A 114 0.56 -5.49 -4.68
C LEU A 114 1.46 -4.87 -5.76
N LEU A 115 2.13 -5.69 -6.56
CA LEU A 115 2.96 -5.21 -7.68
C LEU A 115 2.13 -4.52 -8.77
N ILE A 116 0.96 -5.07 -9.13
CA ILE A 116 0.00 -4.41 -10.01
C ILE A 116 -0.46 -3.09 -9.40
N ALA A 117 -0.66 -3.06 -8.08
CA ALA A 117 -1.08 -1.86 -7.39
C ALA A 117 0.00 -0.76 -7.47
N ILE A 118 1.23 -1.09 -7.07
CA ILE A 118 2.40 -0.20 -7.14
C ILE A 118 2.58 0.35 -8.55
N TRP A 119 2.57 -0.51 -9.57
CA TRP A 119 2.73 -0.09 -10.96
C TRP A 119 1.58 0.82 -11.43
N GLY A 120 0.35 0.51 -11.01
CA GLY A 120 -0.84 1.31 -11.31
C GLY A 120 -0.77 2.72 -10.72
N ILE A 121 -0.38 2.84 -9.45
CA ILE A 121 -0.21 4.13 -8.78
C ILE A 121 0.94 4.91 -9.42
N GLN A 122 2.09 4.27 -9.66
CA GLN A 122 3.24 4.89 -10.31
C GLN A 122 2.88 5.47 -11.68
N ARG A 123 2.18 4.69 -12.51
CA ARG A 123 1.72 5.14 -13.83
C ARG A 123 0.71 6.27 -13.73
N PHE A 124 -0.17 6.26 -12.73
CA PHE A 124 -1.09 7.36 -12.48
C PHE A 124 -0.31 8.64 -12.16
N MET A 125 0.73 8.54 -11.33
CA MET A 125 1.55 9.68 -10.91
C MET A 125 2.31 10.32 -12.07
N TRP A 126 2.95 9.53 -12.94
CA TRP A 126 3.68 10.04 -14.10
C TRP A 126 2.81 10.79 -15.13
N ARG A 127 1.48 10.66 -15.07
CA ARG A 127 0.57 11.37 -15.97
C ARG A 127 0.13 12.73 -15.44
N GLN A 128 0.41 13.03 -14.17
CA GLN A 128 0.03 14.29 -13.56
C GLN A 128 1.06 15.38 -13.89
N LYS A 129 0.58 16.54 -14.35
CA LYS A 129 1.44 17.68 -14.69
C LYS A 129 1.85 18.53 -13.48
N ARG A 130 1.04 18.51 -12.42
CA ARG A 130 1.30 19.22 -11.16
C ARG A 130 1.40 18.23 -10.02
N VAL A 131 2.31 18.48 -9.08
CA VAL A 131 2.46 17.69 -7.88
C VAL A 131 1.47 18.21 -6.86
N THR A 132 0.53 17.36 -6.45
CA THR A 132 -0.46 17.69 -5.42
C THR A 132 -0.15 16.93 -4.14
N ARG A 133 -0.75 17.34 -3.01
CA ARG A 133 -0.64 16.60 -1.73
C ARG A 133 -1.06 15.13 -1.87
N ASP A 134 -2.05 14.86 -2.71
CA ASP A 134 -2.49 13.49 -3.04
C ASP A 134 -1.42 12.66 -3.73
N LEU A 135 -0.59 13.29 -4.56
CA LEU A 135 0.52 12.63 -5.24
C LEU A 135 1.60 12.21 -4.24
N ILE A 136 1.85 13.06 -3.24
CA ILE A 136 2.77 12.76 -2.13
C ILE A 136 2.22 11.58 -1.33
N SER A 137 0.94 11.61 -0.95
CA SER A 137 0.28 10.46 -0.28
C SER A 137 0.37 9.19 -1.13
N GLY A 138 0.19 9.29 -2.44
CA GLY A 138 0.34 8.16 -3.38
C GLY A 138 1.75 7.58 -3.39
N ALA A 139 2.79 8.42 -3.34
CA ALA A 139 4.18 7.99 -3.24
C ALA A 139 4.45 7.26 -1.91
N ILE A 140 3.95 7.79 -0.79
CA ILE A 140 4.05 7.13 0.51
C ILE A 140 3.35 5.76 0.48
N CYS A 141 2.17 5.69 -0.14
CA CYS A 141 1.45 4.42 -0.33
C CYS A 141 2.27 3.40 -1.13
N ILE A 142 2.94 3.80 -2.21
CA ILE A 142 3.81 2.89 -2.98
C ILE A 142 4.93 2.34 -2.09
N TYR A 143 5.60 3.20 -1.30
CA TYR A 143 6.65 2.76 -0.37
C TYR A 143 6.13 1.72 0.62
N MET A 144 4.96 1.98 1.22
CA MET A 144 4.35 1.07 2.19
C MET A 144 3.87 -0.24 1.55
N LEU A 145 3.26 -0.18 0.35
CA LEU A 145 2.85 -1.37 -0.41
C LEU A 145 4.05 -2.23 -0.82
N ALA A 146 5.19 -1.61 -1.15
CA ALA A 146 6.40 -2.33 -1.47
C ALA A 146 6.89 -3.15 -0.27
N GLY A 147 6.77 -2.62 0.96
CA GLY A 147 7.06 -3.37 2.18
C GLY A 147 6.23 -4.65 2.32
N LEU A 148 4.93 -4.59 1.99
CA LEU A 148 4.10 -5.80 1.96
C LEU A 148 4.52 -6.77 0.85
N ALA A 149 4.83 -6.26 -0.35
CA ALA A 149 5.23 -7.12 -1.47
C ALA A 149 6.56 -7.87 -1.19
N TRP A 150 7.50 -7.20 -0.51
CA TRP A 150 8.73 -7.86 -0.04
C TRP A 150 8.45 -8.84 1.09
N ALA A 151 7.50 -8.56 1.99
CA ALA A 151 7.09 -9.50 3.04
C ALA A 151 6.51 -10.80 2.46
N ASP A 152 5.70 -10.70 1.40
CA ASP A 152 5.20 -11.88 0.69
C ASP A 152 6.34 -12.62 -0.03
N ALA A 153 7.31 -11.90 -0.61
CA ALA A 153 8.51 -12.51 -1.20
C ALA A 153 9.35 -13.29 -0.16
N TYR A 154 9.48 -12.76 1.05
CA TYR A 154 10.13 -13.46 2.17
C TYR A 154 9.32 -14.64 2.66
N SER A 155 8.00 -14.52 2.71
CA SER A 155 7.09 -15.63 3.06
C SER A 155 7.21 -16.77 2.06
N LEU A 156 7.22 -16.46 0.76
CA LEU A 156 7.48 -17.43 -0.29
C LEU A 156 8.87 -18.06 -0.15
N CYS A 157 9.90 -17.29 0.19
CA CYS A 157 11.24 -17.81 0.44
C CYS A 157 11.27 -18.82 1.59
N GLU A 158 10.57 -18.53 2.70
CA GLU A 158 10.47 -19.41 3.85
C GLU A 158 9.64 -20.68 3.54
N ILE A 159 8.56 -20.56 2.75
CA ILE A 159 7.75 -21.72 2.33
C ILE A 159 8.53 -22.64 1.38
N LEU A 160 9.35 -22.08 0.48
CA LEU A 160 10.16 -22.86 -0.46
C LEU A 160 11.32 -23.57 0.24
N LYS A 161 11.91 -22.93 1.26
CA LYS A 161 12.99 -23.50 2.06
C LYS A 161 12.82 -23.06 3.50
N GLU A 162 12.27 -23.95 4.30
CA GLU A 162 12.14 -23.79 5.75
C GLU A 162 13.50 -23.48 6.39
N GLY A 163 13.49 -22.58 7.37
CA GLY A 163 14.71 -22.08 8.01
C GLY A 163 15.51 -21.15 7.09
N SER A 164 14.85 -20.40 6.21
CA SER A 164 15.49 -19.32 5.46
C SER A 164 15.74 -18.08 6.31
N PHE A 165 15.00 -17.95 7.41
CA PHE A 165 15.15 -16.92 8.43
C PHE A 165 15.41 -17.53 9.82
N SER A 166 16.26 -16.87 10.61
CA SER A 166 16.47 -17.20 12.03
C SER A 166 15.88 -16.14 12.94
N GLY A 167 15.59 -16.50 14.20
CA GLY A 167 14.93 -15.61 15.16
C GLY A 167 13.40 -15.62 15.05
N ILE A 168 12.87 -16.44 14.15
CA ILE A 168 11.45 -16.78 14.05
C ILE A 168 11.31 -18.21 14.55
N ASP A 169 10.48 -18.42 15.56
CA ASP A 169 10.18 -19.77 16.01
C ASP A 169 9.17 -20.37 15.04
N VAL A 170 9.59 -21.34 14.21
CA VAL A 170 8.72 -21.95 13.18
C VAL A 170 7.61 -22.80 13.83
N PHE A 171 7.75 -23.10 15.13
CA PHE A 171 6.71 -23.71 15.95
C PHE A 171 5.67 -22.69 16.45
N ASP A 172 5.99 -21.39 16.44
CA ASP A 172 4.96 -20.35 16.51
C ASP A 172 4.17 -20.39 15.20
N ASN A 173 2.86 -20.22 15.30
CA ASN A 173 1.95 -20.47 14.18
C ASN A 173 2.35 -19.73 12.87
N ILE A 174 1.84 -20.22 11.74
CA ILE A 174 2.10 -19.63 10.41
C ILE A 174 1.81 -18.11 10.32
N PHE A 175 0.86 -17.61 11.10
CA PHE A 175 0.49 -16.19 11.10
C PHE A 175 1.52 -15.33 11.86
N ALA A 176 2.13 -15.85 12.93
CA ALA A 176 3.25 -15.20 13.61
C ALA A 176 4.47 -15.12 12.70
N VAL A 177 4.78 -16.20 11.96
CA VAL A 177 5.85 -16.20 10.95
C VAL A 177 5.62 -15.09 9.91
N ARG A 178 4.41 -15.00 9.33
CA ARG A 178 4.07 -13.92 8.38
C ARG A 178 4.19 -12.53 8.99
N GLY A 179 3.72 -12.36 10.23
CA GLY A 179 3.85 -11.10 10.96
C GLY A 179 5.31 -10.71 11.17
N ALA A 180 6.16 -11.66 11.57
CA ALA A 180 7.59 -11.46 11.77
C ALA A 180 8.31 -11.11 10.46
N LEU A 181 7.96 -11.75 9.35
CA LEU A 181 8.52 -11.44 8.02
C LEU A 181 8.02 -10.08 7.49
N THR A 182 6.79 -9.69 7.81
CA THR A 182 6.27 -8.34 7.51
C THR A 182 7.03 -7.28 8.30
N TYR A 183 7.25 -7.52 9.59
CA TYR A 183 8.07 -6.66 10.44
C TYR A 183 9.52 -6.57 9.91
N PHE A 184 10.17 -7.69 9.62
CA PHE A 184 11.52 -7.75 9.06
C PHE A 184 11.63 -6.95 7.75
N SER A 185 10.63 -7.08 6.87
CA SER A 185 10.54 -6.34 5.61
C SER A 185 10.57 -4.82 5.83
N TYR A 186 9.72 -4.31 6.72
CA TYR A 186 9.69 -2.86 7.00
C TYR A 186 10.97 -2.39 7.71
N VAL A 187 11.46 -3.13 8.69
CA VAL A 187 12.71 -2.81 9.41
C VAL A 187 13.91 -2.76 8.46
N THR A 188 13.94 -3.63 7.45
CA THR A 188 14.97 -3.67 6.40
C THR A 188 14.83 -2.47 5.45
N MET A 189 13.62 -2.17 4.95
CA MET A 189 13.40 -0.97 4.11
C MET A 189 13.73 0.33 4.83
N LEU A 190 13.39 0.41 6.11
CA LEU A 190 13.70 1.56 6.97
C LEU A 190 15.17 1.59 7.42
N THR A 191 15.98 0.59 7.04
CA THR A 191 17.40 0.45 7.40
C THR A 191 17.67 0.48 8.90
N VAL A 192 16.70 0.03 9.70
CA VAL A 192 16.82 -0.03 11.17
C VAL A 192 17.59 -1.29 11.58
N GLY A 193 17.22 -2.45 11.01
CA GLY A 193 17.99 -3.70 11.15
C GLY A 193 18.27 -4.14 12.58
N TYR A 194 17.25 -4.21 13.46
CA TYR A 194 17.43 -4.55 14.88
C TYR A 194 18.16 -5.89 15.14
N GLY A 195 18.12 -6.82 14.19
CA GLY A 195 18.87 -8.08 14.24
C GLY A 195 18.19 -9.20 15.02
N ASP A 196 16.91 -9.02 15.35
CA ASP A 196 16.02 -10.02 15.96
C ASP A 196 15.53 -11.07 14.95
N VAL A 197 15.28 -10.67 13.69
CA VAL A 197 15.03 -11.56 12.57
C VAL A 197 16.16 -11.42 11.56
N LEU A 198 16.79 -12.54 11.17
CA LEU A 198 17.97 -12.54 10.30
C LEU A 198 17.80 -13.46 9.08
N PRO A 199 18.13 -13.00 7.86
CA PRO A 199 18.13 -13.86 6.68
C PRO A 199 19.37 -14.78 6.69
N VAL A 200 19.15 -16.09 6.70
CA VAL A 200 20.23 -17.08 6.76
C VAL A 200 20.49 -17.75 5.41
N SER A 201 19.45 -17.96 4.59
CA SER A 201 19.62 -18.59 3.28
C SER A 201 20.20 -17.61 2.25
N PHE A 202 20.89 -18.14 1.23
CA PHE A 202 21.43 -17.33 0.14
C PHE A 202 20.35 -16.49 -0.56
N MET A 203 19.15 -17.05 -0.75
CA MET A 203 18.02 -16.37 -1.36
C MET A 203 17.48 -15.25 -0.47
N ALA A 204 17.25 -15.53 0.82
CA ALA A 204 16.81 -14.52 1.79
C ALA A 204 17.79 -13.34 1.89
N ARG A 205 19.10 -13.62 1.93
CA ARG A 205 20.15 -12.58 1.96
C ARG A 205 20.13 -11.72 0.71
N SER A 206 20.01 -12.35 -0.46
CA SER A 206 19.98 -11.63 -1.74
C SER A 206 18.74 -10.73 -1.84
N LEU A 207 17.56 -11.24 -1.45
CA LEU A 207 16.34 -10.46 -1.38
C LEU A 207 16.45 -9.30 -0.38
N SER A 208 17.09 -9.50 0.77
CA SER A 208 17.31 -8.46 1.79
C SER A 208 18.19 -7.33 1.28
N ILE A 209 19.27 -7.65 0.55
CA ILE A 209 20.14 -6.65 -0.09
C ILE A 209 19.36 -5.85 -1.14
N LEU A 210 18.61 -6.54 -2.01
CA LEU A 210 17.79 -5.88 -3.03
C LEU A 210 16.71 -4.98 -2.42
N GLN A 211 16.06 -5.44 -1.36
CA GLN A 211 15.08 -4.65 -0.64
C GLN A 211 15.70 -3.39 -0.01
N GLY A 212 16.85 -3.52 0.68
CA GLY A 212 17.53 -2.39 1.29
C GLY A 212 17.93 -1.33 0.25
N LEU A 213 18.48 -1.79 -0.89
CA LEU A 213 18.81 -0.90 -2.02
C LEU A 213 17.55 -0.22 -2.58
N PHE A 214 16.46 -0.97 -2.77
CA PHE A 214 15.19 -0.43 -3.24
C PHE A 214 14.65 0.64 -2.28
N GLY A 215 14.62 0.37 -0.97
CA GLY A 215 14.09 1.29 0.03
C GLY A 215 14.86 2.62 0.04
N GLN A 216 16.18 2.55 0.09
CA GLN A 216 17.04 3.74 0.10
C GLN A 216 16.95 4.54 -1.21
N MET A 217 17.00 3.88 -2.37
CA MET A 217 16.90 4.57 -3.66
C MET A 217 15.50 5.19 -3.86
N TYR A 218 14.45 4.54 -3.36
CA TYR A 218 13.10 5.09 -3.42
C TYR A 218 12.98 6.39 -2.62
N LEU A 219 13.49 6.43 -1.39
CA LEU A 219 13.47 7.64 -0.56
C LEU A 219 14.35 8.75 -1.15
N ALA A 220 15.59 8.40 -1.51
CA ALA A 220 16.60 9.38 -1.93
C ALA A 220 16.33 9.98 -3.30
N VAL A 221 15.81 9.19 -4.26
CA VAL A 221 15.61 9.64 -5.64
C VAL A 221 14.16 10.02 -5.88
N PHE A 222 13.23 9.13 -5.55
CA PHE A 222 11.83 9.30 -5.96
C PHE A 222 11.07 10.26 -5.03
N ILE A 223 11.09 10.03 -3.72
CA ILE A 223 10.40 10.89 -2.74
C ILE A 223 11.01 12.30 -2.73
N ALA A 224 12.34 12.40 -2.66
CA ALA A 224 13.02 13.70 -2.70
C ALA A 224 12.71 14.47 -4.00
N GLY A 225 12.68 13.78 -5.16
CA GLY A 225 12.33 14.39 -6.44
C GLY A 225 10.90 14.94 -6.47
N ILE A 226 9.92 14.20 -5.92
CA ILE A 226 8.53 14.66 -5.81
C ILE A 226 8.42 15.88 -4.89
N LEU A 227 9.07 15.84 -3.72
CA LEU A 227 9.05 16.95 -2.78
C LEU A 227 9.74 18.20 -3.34
N GLY A 228 10.87 18.03 -4.03
CA GLY A 228 11.56 19.14 -4.70
C GLY A 228 10.68 19.80 -5.76
N ALA A 229 10.01 19.00 -6.60
CA ALA A 229 9.07 19.51 -7.59
C ALA A 229 7.86 20.21 -6.94
N PHE A 230 7.33 19.67 -5.84
CA PHE A 230 6.23 20.27 -5.09
C PHE A 230 6.60 21.65 -4.53
N LEU A 231 7.76 21.75 -3.88
CA LEU A 231 8.22 23.01 -3.28
C LEU A 231 8.52 24.07 -4.34
N SER A 232 9.13 23.68 -5.46
CA SER A 232 9.38 24.59 -6.59
C SER A 232 8.09 25.13 -7.18
N GLN A 233 7.05 24.29 -7.33
CA GLN A 233 5.73 24.73 -7.78
C GLN A 233 5.10 25.74 -6.82
N GLN A 234 5.19 25.48 -5.52
CA GLN A 234 4.65 26.37 -4.50
C GLN A 234 5.35 27.75 -4.49
N GLN A 235 6.67 27.78 -4.69
CA GLN A 235 7.43 29.02 -4.79
C GLN A 235 7.02 29.88 -5.99
N LEU A 236 6.79 29.27 -7.15
CA LEU A 236 6.31 29.97 -8.34
C LEU A 236 4.91 30.55 -8.13
N GLU A 237 4.00 29.80 -7.53
CA GLU A 237 2.66 30.29 -7.17
C GLU A 237 2.72 31.46 -6.17
N TYR A 238 3.68 31.47 -5.23
CA TYR A 238 3.87 32.63 -4.34
C TYR A 238 4.44 33.85 -5.04
N ALA A 239 5.37 33.67 -6.00
CA ALA A 239 5.95 34.79 -6.75
C ALA A 239 4.91 35.46 -7.66
N GLU A 240 4.09 34.68 -8.38
CA GLU A 240 3.01 35.20 -9.22
C GLU A 240 1.96 35.96 -8.39
N ASN A 241 1.55 35.42 -7.23
CA ASN A 241 0.56 36.08 -6.38
C ASN A 241 1.11 37.31 -5.62
N GLY A 242 2.43 37.44 -5.50
CA GLY A 242 3.09 38.58 -4.86
C GLY A 242 3.28 39.79 -5.78
N GLU A 243 3.37 39.58 -7.10
CA GLU A 243 3.45 40.65 -8.11
C GLU A 243 2.10 41.32 -8.40
N ASP A 244 0.98 40.64 -8.15
CA ASP A 244 -0.39 41.16 -8.32
C ASP A 244 -0.92 41.96 -7.11
N ALA A 245 -0.12 42.13 -6.04
CA ALA A 245 -0.48 43.02 -4.95
C ALA A 245 -0.37 44.47 -5.44
N PRO A 246 -1.44 45.29 -5.34
CA PRO A 246 -1.38 46.68 -5.76
C PRO A 246 -0.26 47.39 -4.99
N ASP A 247 0.60 48.08 -5.75
CA ASP A 247 1.67 48.95 -5.25
C ASP A 247 1.04 50.10 -4.45
N GLU A 248 0.76 49.86 -3.16
CA GLU A 248 0.27 50.86 -2.20
C GLU A 248 1.27 52.02 -1.99
N SER A 249 2.44 52.00 -2.63
CA SER A 249 3.44 53.07 -2.52
C SER A 249 3.20 54.29 -3.43
N LYS A 250 2.09 54.34 -4.19
CA LYS A 250 1.79 55.43 -5.15
C LYS A 250 0.61 56.34 -4.79
N GLU A 251 0.01 56.22 -3.61
CA GLU A 251 -1.14 57.07 -3.24
C GLU A 251 -0.80 58.36 -2.47
N ASP A 252 0.48 58.66 -2.18
CA ASP A 252 0.85 59.81 -1.33
C ASP A 252 1.59 60.96 -2.05
N GLU A 253 1.41 61.10 -3.37
CA GLU A 253 1.75 62.33 -4.09
C GLU A 253 0.49 62.99 -4.65
N GLY A 254 -0.30 63.57 -3.74
CA GLY A 254 -1.36 64.54 -4.06
C GLY A 254 -0.82 65.99 -4.12
N PRO A 255 -1.48 66.87 -4.90
CA PRO A 255 -0.92 68.08 -5.53
C PRO A 255 -0.58 69.26 -4.60
#